data_AF-A0A2N5XNV6-F1
#
_entry.id   AF-A0A2N5XNV6-F1
#
_cell.length_a   1.000
_cell.length_b   1.000
_cell.length_c   1.000
_cell.angle_alpha   90.00
_cell.angle_beta   90.00
_cell.angle_gamma   90.00
#
_symmetry.space_group_name_H-M   'P 1'
#
loop_
_entity.id
_entity.type
_entity.pdbx_description
1 polymer ?
#
loop_
_entity_poly.entity_id
_entity_poly.type
_entity_poly.pdbx_seq_one_letter_code
_entity_poly.pdbx_strand_id
1 'polypeptide(L)'
;MRFIVPILSSIFLCFTVVNSALAAGDSYTPQRGSAERKAILDAVRPSVEADLLKPIEFVVTSMKVANNWAFVVVEPQRPGGRPIDIRKTPVAADADFFDGFTTYALVNYNGSRWISKAVVIGPTDVAWEPWAEQFGAPSHLMFQ
;
A
#
# COMPACT_ATOMS: atom_id res chain seq x y z
N MET A 1 64.45 36.17 6.93
CA MET A 1 63.74 35.04 6.27
C MET A 1 62.28 35.43 6.12
N ARG A 2 61.71 35.24 4.91
CA ARG A 2 60.28 35.42 4.55
C ARG A 2 59.43 34.44 5.40
N PHE A 3 58.14 34.67 5.70
CA PHE A 3 56.96 34.34 4.87
C PHE A 3 55.68 34.90 5.54
N ILE A 4 54.88 35.71 4.83
CA ILE A 4 53.50 35.45 4.32
C ILE A 4 52.34 35.66 5.33
N VAL A 5 51.44 36.57 4.94
CA VAL A 5 50.09 36.93 5.43
C VAL A 5 49.07 36.33 4.43
N PRO A 6 47.71 36.29 4.58
CA PRO A 6 46.72 36.22 5.69
C PRO A 6 45.75 35.00 5.51
N ILE A 7 44.59 34.94 6.19
CA ILE A 7 43.24 34.90 5.56
C ILE A 7 42.12 34.59 6.59
N LEU A 8 41.13 35.48 6.62
CA LEU A 8 39.79 35.33 7.22
C LEU A 8 39.09 34.05 6.74
N SER A 9 38.31 33.40 7.61
CA SER A 9 37.15 32.63 7.16
C SER A 9 36.05 32.63 8.21
N SER A 10 35.12 33.58 8.04
CA SER A 10 33.79 33.51 8.63
C SER A 10 33.08 32.28 8.10
N ILE A 11 32.77 31.33 8.98
CA ILE A 11 31.96 30.16 8.68
C ILE A 11 30.50 30.61 8.58
N PHE A 12 30.01 30.77 7.35
CA PHE A 12 28.58 30.96 7.07
C PHE A 12 27.96 29.55 6.99
N LEU A 13 27.38 29.08 8.09
CA LEU A 13 26.64 27.82 8.13
C LEU A 13 25.29 28.04 7.41
N CYS A 14 25.28 27.80 6.09
CA CYS A 14 24.06 27.79 5.31
C CYS A 14 23.27 26.52 5.65
N PHE A 15 22.29 26.63 6.55
CA PHE A 15 21.34 25.57 6.84
C PHE A 15 20.36 25.51 5.66
N THR A 16 20.67 24.70 4.65
CA THR A 16 19.75 24.46 3.55
C THR A 16 18.59 23.62 4.08
N VAL A 17 17.47 24.29 4.34
CA VAL A 17 16.18 23.61 4.49
C VAL A 17 15.88 22.96 3.14
N VAL A 18 16.07 21.64 3.04
CA VAL A 18 15.59 20.86 1.90
C VAL A 18 14.08 20.80 2.03
N ASN A 19 13.40 21.81 1.50
CA ASN A 19 11.95 21.81 1.39
C ASN A 19 11.59 20.76 0.34
N SER A 20 11.37 19.52 0.80
CA SER A 20 10.85 18.44 -0.05
C SER A 20 9.40 18.78 -0.36
N ALA A 21 9.18 19.62 -1.37
CA ALA A 21 7.89 19.70 -2.02
C ALA A 21 7.63 18.29 -2.57
N LEU A 22 6.68 17.57 -1.97
CA LEU A 22 6.13 16.35 -2.54
C LEU A 22 5.57 16.73 -3.91
N ALA A 23 6.37 16.53 -4.95
CA ALA A 23 5.82 16.35 -6.28
C ALA A 23 4.80 15.23 -6.14
N ALA A 24 3.54 15.50 -6.49
CA ALA A 24 2.56 14.45 -6.72
C ALA A 24 3.11 13.64 -7.90
N GLY A 25 3.96 12.66 -7.62
CA GLY A 25 4.49 11.77 -8.63
C GLY A 25 3.33 10.99 -9.22
N ASP A 26 3.32 10.87 -10.55
CA ASP A 26 2.35 10.04 -11.25
C ASP A 26 2.33 8.65 -10.62
N SER A 27 1.13 8.11 -10.39
CA SER A 27 1.00 6.75 -9.87
C SER A 27 1.56 5.74 -10.86
N TYR A 28 2.24 4.72 -10.37
CA TYR A 28 2.77 3.63 -11.20
C TYR A 28 2.29 2.26 -10.71
N THR A 29 2.45 1.25 -11.56
CA THR A 29 2.15 -0.14 -11.23
C THR A 29 3.46 -0.92 -11.10
N PRO A 30 3.78 -1.48 -9.92
CA PRO A 30 4.94 -2.33 -9.74
C PRO A 30 4.92 -3.54 -10.70
N GLN A 31 6.06 -3.82 -11.34
CA GLN A 31 6.20 -4.91 -12.30
C GLN A 31 5.77 -6.26 -11.70
N ARG A 32 5.16 -7.13 -12.51
CA ARG A 32 4.80 -8.48 -12.08
C ARG A 32 6.08 -9.23 -11.70
N GLY A 33 6.06 -9.91 -10.55
CA GLY A 33 7.23 -10.63 -10.00
C GLY A 33 8.25 -9.74 -9.30
N SER A 34 8.07 -8.41 -9.23
CA SER A 34 8.99 -7.54 -8.51
C SER A 34 8.94 -7.77 -6.98
N ALA A 35 10.06 -7.49 -6.32
CA ALA A 35 10.15 -7.58 -4.86
C ALA A 35 9.17 -6.62 -4.16
N GLU A 36 8.98 -5.42 -4.69
CA GLU A 36 8.02 -4.44 -4.17
C GLU A 36 6.58 -4.95 -4.25
N ARG A 37 6.17 -5.45 -5.44
CA ARG A 37 4.83 -6.02 -5.63
C ARG A 37 4.58 -7.14 -4.62
N LYS A 38 5.58 -8.01 -4.43
CA LYS A 38 5.50 -9.10 -3.46
C LYS A 38 5.34 -8.55 -2.04
N ALA A 39 6.16 -7.57 -1.64
CA ALA A 39 6.13 -7.00 -0.31
C ALA A 39 4.80 -6.30 0.02
N ILE A 40 4.20 -5.60 -0.96
CA ILE A 40 2.87 -4.99 -0.81
C ILE A 40 1.82 -6.08 -0.59
N LEU A 41 1.80 -7.13 -1.42
CA LEU A 41 0.83 -8.23 -1.28
C LEU A 41 1.01 -9.02 0.01
N ASP A 42 2.26 -9.21 0.46
CA ASP A 42 2.55 -9.85 1.74
C ASP A 42 2.09 -9.00 2.93
N ALA A 43 2.02 -7.67 2.81
CA ALA A 43 1.46 -6.80 3.84
C ALA A 43 -0.07 -6.91 3.94
N VAL A 44 -0.75 -7.23 2.83
CA VAL A 44 -2.22 -7.41 2.80
C VAL A 44 -2.63 -8.81 3.29
N ARG A 45 -1.82 -9.82 2.97
CA ARG A 45 -2.15 -11.25 3.19
C ARG A 45 -2.64 -11.60 4.61
N PRO A 46 -1.99 -11.15 5.71
CA PRO A 46 -2.40 -11.55 7.05
C PRO A 46 -3.84 -11.15 7.40
N SER A 47 -4.26 -9.96 6.98
CA SER A 47 -5.63 -9.49 7.19
C SER A 47 -6.64 -10.38 6.46
N VAL A 48 -6.36 -10.71 5.19
CA VAL A 48 -7.26 -11.55 4.40
C VAL A 48 -7.27 -13.01 4.88
N GLU A 49 -6.13 -13.53 5.31
CA GLU A 49 -6.04 -14.89 5.88
C GLU A 49 -6.73 -15.03 7.23
N ALA A 50 -6.86 -13.94 8.00
CA ALA A 50 -7.64 -13.95 9.23
C ALA A 50 -9.12 -14.22 8.95
N ASP A 51 -9.66 -13.68 7.85
CA ASP A 51 -11.08 -13.80 7.51
C ASP A 51 -11.39 -15.00 6.60
N LEU A 52 -10.47 -15.34 5.69
CA LEU A 52 -10.71 -16.37 4.65
C LEU A 52 -9.92 -17.66 4.84
N LEU A 53 -9.14 -17.75 5.92
CA LEU A 53 -8.20 -18.82 6.25
C LEU A 53 -7.05 -18.99 5.24
N LYS A 54 -5.86 -19.24 5.77
CA LYS A 54 -4.69 -19.66 4.99
C LYS A 54 -4.87 -21.07 4.39
N PRO A 55 -4.15 -21.40 3.31
CA PRO A 55 -3.36 -20.50 2.47
C PRO A 55 -4.24 -19.76 1.45
N ILE A 56 -3.84 -18.53 1.11
CA ILE A 56 -4.41 -17.78 -0.01
C ILE A 56 -3.34 -17.37 -1.04
N GLU A 57 -3.75 -17.25 -2.29
CA GLU A 57 -3.05 -16.56 -3.37
C GLU A 57 -3.89 -15.37 -3.82
N PHE A 58 -3.24 -14.34 -4.37
CA PHE A 58 -3.92 -13.17 -4.88
C PHE A 58 -3.82 -13.12 -6.40
N VAL A 59 -4.96 -13.02 -7.07
CA VAL A 59 -5.02 -12.49 -8.43
C VAL A 59 -5.13 -10.98 -8.30
N VAL A 60 -4.15 -10.25 -8.84
CA VAL A 60 -4.14 -8.79 -8.74
C VAL A 60 -4.91 -8.19 -9.91
N THR A 61 -6.04 -7.55 -9.59
CA THR A 61 -6.89 -6.82 -10.54
C THR A 61 -6.32 -5.44 -10.83
N SER A 62 -5.91 -4.71 -9.79
CA SER A 62 -5.29 -3.39 -9.91
C SER A 62 -4.28 -3.17 -8.78
N MET A 63 -3.22 -2.41 -9.08
CA MET A 63 -2.24 -1.98 -8.08
C MET A 63 -1.65 -0.66 -8.54
N LYS A 64 -1.85 0.39 -7.74
CA LYS A 64 -1.25 1.71 -7.97
C LYS A 64 -0.40 2.09 -6.77
N VAL A 65 0.77 2.66 -7.03
CA VAL A 65 1.72 3.11 -6.01
C VAL A 65 2.10 4.56 -6.27
N ALA A 66 2.07 5.38 -5.23
CA ALA A 66 2.56 6.76 -5.23
C ALA A 66 2.86 7.22 -3.80
N ASN A 67 3.88 8.05 -3.61
CA ASN A 67 4.19 8.72 -2.34
C ASN A 67 4.20 7.78 -1.12
N ASN A 68 4.83 6.60 -1.24
CA ASN A 68 4.90 5.57 -0.20
C ASN A 68 3.53 4.94 0.16
N TRP A 69 2.52 5.10 -0.69
CA TRP A 69 1.22 4.45 -0.57
C TRP A 69 0.99 3.50 -1.73
N ALA A 70 0.26 2.42 -1.47
CA ALA A 70 -0.25 1.52 -2.47
C ALA A 70 -1.74 1.31 -2.25
N PHE A 71 -2.53 1.46 -3.31
CA PHE A 71 -3.91 0.99 -3.36
C PHE A 71 -3.97 -0.25 -4.24
N VAL A 72 -4.53 -1.33 -3.70
CA VAL A 72 -4.51 -2.65 -4.35
C VAL A 72 -5.91 -3.23 -4.36
N VAL A 73 -6.29 -3.78 -5.51
CA VAL A 73 -7.52 -4.55 -5.70
C VAL A 73 -7.12 -5.96 -6.10
N VAL A 74 -7.55 -6.95 -5.33
CA VAL A 74 -7.17 -8.36 -5.52
C VAL A 74 -8.37 -9.29 -5.37
N GLU A 75 -8.35 -10.39 -6.10
CA GLU A 75 -9.21 -11.56 -5.84
C GLU A 75 -8.42 -12.60 -5.04
N PRO A 76 -8.83 -12.93 -3.81
CA PRO A 76 -8.24 -14.03 -3.07
C PRO A 76 -8.75 -15.37 -3.61
N GLN A 77 -7.83 -16.32 -3.73
CA GLN A 77 -8.12 -17.69 -4.14
C GLN A 77 -7.28 -18.68 -3.33
N ARG A 78 -7.62 -19.96 -3.37
CA ARG A 78 -6.74 -21.01 -2.86
C ARG A 78 -5.58 -21.23 -3.84
N PRO A 79 -4.46 -21.82 -3.39
CA PRO A 79 -3.35 -22.15 -4.28
C PRO A 79 -3.78 -22.95 -5.50
N GLY A 80 -3.30 -22.51 -6.66
CA GLY A 80 -3.65 -23.08 -7.96
C GLY A 80 -5.02 -22.66 -8.50
N GLY A 81 -5.59 -21.57 -7.99
CA GLY A 81 -6.84 -20.99 -8.50
C GLY A 81 -8.13 -21.67 -8.03
N ARG A 82 -8.06 -22.51 -7.00
CA ARG A 82 -9.26 -23.16 -6.45
C ARG A 82 -10.13 -22.12 -5.72
N PRO A 83 -11.46 -22.26 -5.76
CA PRO A 83 -12.36 -21.32 -5.09
C PRO A 83 -12.22 -21.41 -3.57
N ILE A 84 -12.55 -20.31 -2.90
CA ILE A 84 -12.71 -20.24 -1.45
C ILE A 84 -14.16 -20.56 -1.10
N ASP A 85 -14.36 -21.49 -0.16
CA ASP A 85 -15.67 -21.79 0.40
C ASP A 85 -15.90 -20.93 1.65
N ILE A 86 -16.59 -19.79 1.49
CA ILE A 86 -16.84 -18.83 2.59
C ILE A 86 -17.60 -19.45 3.76
N ARG A 87 -18.46 -20.46 3.51
CA ARG A 87 -19.21 -21.12 4.58
C ARG A 87 -18.31 -21.90 5.54
N LYS A 88 -17.03 -22.06 5.22
CA LYS A 88 -16.01 -22.71 6.04
C LYS A 88 -14.95 -21.73 6.56
N THR A 89 -15.21 -20.43 6.52
CA THR A 89 -14.28 -19.41 7.02
C THR A 89 -14.83 -18.70 8.26
N PRO A 90 -14.01 -17.97 9.02
CA PRO A 90 -14.46 -17.19 10.17
C PRO A 90 -15.61 -16.22 9.88
N VAL A 91 -15.69 -15.68 8.66
CA VAL A 91 -16.77 -14.77 8.22
C VAL A 91 -18.00 -15.48 7.65
N ALA A 92 -18.15 -16.79 7.87
CA ALA A 92 -19.26 -17.58 7.33
C ALA A 92 -20.65 -17.08 7.73
N ALA A 93 -20.78 -16.47 8.91
CA ALA A 93 -22.04 -15.90 9.40
C ALA A 93 -22.49 -14.70 8.56
N ASP A 94 -21.53 -13.97 7.98
CA ASP A 94 -21.77 -12.77 7.21
C ASP A 94 -21.75 -13.04 5.70
N ALA A 95 -21.63 -14.31 5.27
CA ALA A 95 -21.42 -14.72 3.89
C ALA A 95 -22.41 -14.12 2.89
N ASP A 96 -23.67 -13.94 3.30
CA ASP A 96 -24.74 -13.41 2.45
C ASP A 96 -24.68 -11.87 2.29
N PHE A 97 -23.78 -11.20 3.02
CA PHE A 97 -23.53 -9.75 2.93
C PHE A 97 -22.30 -9.39 2.09
N PHE A 98 -21.54 -10.37 1.59
CA PHE A 98 -20.39 -10.12 0.72
C PHE A 98 -20.80 -10.06 -0.75
N ASP A 99 -20.32 -9.06 -1.48
CA ASP A 99 -20.35 -9.03 -2.95
C ASP A 99 -19.07 -9.68 -3.50
N GLY A 100 -19.04 -11.02 -3.47
CA GLY A 100 -17.87 -11.80 -3.85
C GLY A 100 -16.69 -11.64 -2.88
N PHE A 101 -15.46 -11.83 -3.36
CA PHE A 101 -14.25 -11.72 -2.53
C PHE A 101 -13.31 -10.60 -2.97
N THR A 102 -13.73 -9.75 -3.90
CA THR A 102 -12.93 -8.61 -4.35
C THR A 102 -12.48 -7.83 -3.14
N THR A 103 -11.17 -7.81 -2.94
CA THR A 103 -10.56 -7.25 -1.74
C THR A 103 -9.85 -5.97 -2.12
N TYR A 104 -10.18 -4.90 -1.41
CA TYR A 104 -9.57 -3.60 -1.55
C TYR A 104 -8.65 -3.37 -0.35
N ALA A 105 -7.45 -2.88 -0.61
CA ALA A 105 -6.46 -2.63 0.43
C ALA A 105 -5.72 -1.32 0.20
N LEU A 106 -5.55 -0.57 1.29
CA LEU A 106 -4.65 0.57 1.35
C LEU A 106 -3.44 0.20 2.19
N VAL A 107 -2.25 0.40 1.64
CA VAL A 107 -0.97 -0.03 2.22
C VAL A 107 -0.04 1.18 2.25
N ASN A 108 0.69 1.36 3.34
CA ASN A 108 1.66 2.44 3.51
C ASN A 108 3.05 1.87 3.80
N TYR A 109 4.07 2.45 3.18
CA TYR A 109 5.46 2.16 3.49
C TYR A 109 5.95 3.08 4.61
N ASN A 110 6.30 2.49 5.75
CA ASN A 110 6.66 3.23 6.96
C ASN A 110 8.16 3.63 7.04
N GLY A 111 8.92 3.45 5.96
CA GLY A 111 10.38 3.64 5.93
C GLY A 111 11.18 2.33 5.96
N SER A 112 10.58 1.21 6.37
CA SER A 112 11.23 -0.10 6.41
C SER A 112 10.45 -1.22 5.74
N ARG A 113 9.12 -1.18 5.85
CA ARG A 113 8.23 -2.21 5.30
C ARG A 113 6.87 -1.62 4.93
N TRP A 114 6.19 -2.32 4.05
CA TRP A 114 4.79 -2.09 3.75
C TRP A 114 3.90 -2.60 4.88
N ILE A 115 2.90 -1.81 5.25
CA ILE A 115 1.93 -2.11 6.31
C ILE A 115 0.53 -1.82 5.79
N SER A 116 -0.38 -2.78 5.90
CA SER A 116 -1.80 -2.55 5.60
C SER A 116 -2.38 -1.55 6.60
N LYS A 117 -3.04 -0.51 6.06
CA LYS A 117 -3.74 0.53 6.83
C LYS A 117 -5.24 0.26 6.86
N ALA A 118 -5.78 -0.27 5.77
CA ALA A 118 -7.14 -0.75 5.67
C ALA A 118 -7.21 -1.93 4.68
N VAL A 119 -8.09 -2.88 4.98
CA VAL A 119 -8.45 -4.00 4.10
C VAL A 119 -9.95 -4.21 4.25
N VAL A 120 -10.64 -4.38 3.14
CA VAL A 120 -12.06 -4.76 3.11
C VAL A 120 -12.27 -5.82 2.04
N ILE A 121 -13.01 -6.87 2.38
CA ILE A 121 -13.30 -8.01 1.51
C ILE A 121 -14.76 -7.92 1.07
N GLY A 122 -15.02 -8.04 -0.23
CA GLY A 122 -16.36 -8.09 -0.81
C GLY A 122 -17.32 -6.98 -0.34
N PRO A 123 -16.90 -5.70 -0.28
CA PRO A 123 -17.81 -4.65 0.13
C PRO A 123 -18.96 -4.50 -0.87
N THR A 124 -20.17 -4.23 -0.39
CA THR A 124 -21.36 -3.99 -1.24
C THR A 124 -21.38 -2.60 -1.87
N ASP A 125 -20.47 -1.71 -1.45
CA ASP A 125 -20.37 -0.32 -1.89
C ASP A 125 -18.88 0.10 -1.93
N VAL A 126 -18.61 1.36 -2.26
CA VAL A 126 -17.28 1.99 -2.34
C VAL A 126 -16.71 2.22 -0.94
N ALA A 127 -16.46 1.15 -0.18
CA ALA A 127 -16.02 1.20 1.22
C ALA A 127 -14.65 1.89 1.42
N TRP A 128 -13.88 2.08 0.35
CA TRP A 128 -12.59 2.78 0.36
C TRP A 128 -12.70 4.30 0.19
N GLU A 129 -13.91 4.82 -0.09
CA GLU A 129 -14.13 6.25 -0.29
C GLU A 129 -13.49 7.15 0.79
N PRO A 130 -13.66 6.90 2.11
CA PRO A 130 -13.12 7.76 3.14
C PRO A 130 -11.61 7.61 3.37
N TRP A 131 -10.96 6.59 2.79
CA TRP A 131 -9.61 6.20 3.21
C TRP A 131 -8.54 7.26 2.88
N ALA A 132 -8.70 8.00 1.80
CA ALA A 132 -7.75 9.06 1.44
C ALA A 132 -7.65 10.12 2.54
N GLU A 133 -8.79 10.61 3.00
CA GLU A 133 -8.86 11.58 4.10
C GLU A 133 -8.49 10.94 5.43
N GLN A 134 -9.06 9.77 5.74
CA GLN A 134 -8.87 9.08 7.02
C GLN A 134 -7.41 8.75 7.31
N PHE A 135 -6.65 8.36 6.28
CA PHE A 135 -5.26 7.91 6.44
C PHE A 135 -4.22 8.89 5.89
N GLY A 136 -4.64 10.00 5.27
CA GLY A 136 -3.74 10.95 4.61
C GLY A 136 -3.07 10.36 3.36
N ALA A 137 -3.76 9.45 2.67
CA ALA A 137 -3.27 8.82 1.44
C ALA A 137 -3.61 9.67 0.20
N PRO A 138 -2.79 9.62 -0.87
CA PRO A 138 -3.10 10.32 -2.09
C PRO A 138 -4.41 9.81 -2.73
N SER A 139 -5.41 10.68 -2.87
CA SER A 139 -6.74 10.32 -3.37
C SER A 139 -6.72 9.76 -4.80
N HIS A 140 -5.81 10.24 -5.66
CA HIS A 140 -5.65 9.78 -7.05
C HIS A 140 -5.26 8.29 -7.19
N LEU A 141 -4.89 7.62 -6.09
CA LEU A 141 -4.71 6.17 -6.08
C LEU A 141 -6.05 5.42 -6.10
N MET A 142 -7.09 6.01 -5.51
CA MET A 142 -8.41 5.39 -5.29
C MET A 142 -9.46 5.89 -6.28
N PHE A 143 -9.34 7.14 -6.71
CA PHE A 143 -10.24 7.79 -7.65
C PHE A 143 -9.48 8.12 -8.94
N GLN A 144 -10.13 7.97 -10.10
CA GLN A 144 -9.60 8.40 -11.40
C GLN A 144 -10.22 9.72 -11.80
#